data_AF-A0A974CLQ9-F1
#
_entry.id   AF-A0A974CLQ9-F1
#
_cell.length_a   1.000
_cell.length_b   1.000
_cell.length_c   1.000
_cell.angle_alpha   90.00
_cell.angle_beta   90.00
_cell.angle_gamma   90.00
#
_symmetry.space_group_name_H-M   'P 1'
#
loop_
_entity.id
_entity.type
_entity.pdbx_description
1 polymer ?
#
loop_
_entity_poly.entity_id
_entity_poly.type
_entity_poly.pdbx_seq_one_letter_code
_entity_poly.pdbx_strand_id
1 'polypeptide(L)'
;MPPSAPHQIDFIEEPQTFPYGEFFNKYLLTNSPCLFSAEFTQHWGSRKTWVTEENKPNWDHLLENFGNAIVPVANCNVKEYNANPKEQIPLCEFISYWRDYIEHNYHSPKGCLYLKDWHMSREFPKQNVYETPEYFTSDWLNEYWDSIDGDDYRFVYMGPKGSWTPFHADVFRSYSWSANVCGRKKWLLFPPGEEEDLRDSHRNLPYDVTSTCLRDTNQYPNFSLCCQPIEVIQEAGEVIFIPSGWHHQVYNLEDTISINHNWINGCNVSAMWNFLHTELLSVEKEISEWREMMEDWHLHCQVIMKSCTGIDYKEFYTFLRIIAEKRLLALDNLTEDTVDGSGPTNMAMLHPRGRLHALFDLKMTSDVLSLLISNQDFQNLDQESLSPSPCALMQRLEAVITENSQVCLTSSQKPHSLNLGVIQ
;
A
#
# COMPACT_ATOMS: atom_id res chain seq x y z
N MET A 1 -2.22 -4.28 27.44
CA MET A 1 -3.31 -4.98 26.73
C MET A 1 -3.54 -4.21 25.45
N PRO A 2 -3.46 -4.83 24.27
CA PRO A 2 -3.91 -4.15 23.06
C PRO A 2 -5.40 -3.81 23.22
N PRO A 3 -5.85 -2.65 22.75
CA PRO A 3 -7.28 -2.33 22.72
C PRO A 3 -8.00 -3.40 21.89
N SER A 4 -9.13 -3.88 22.39
CA SER A 4 -10.04 -4.74 21.61
C SER A 4 -10.35 -4.04 20.29
N ALA A 5 -10.04 -4.69 19.18
CA ALA A 5 -10.29 -4.13 17.85
C ALA A 5 -11.78 -3.77 17.71
N PRO A 6 -12.13 -2.60 17.17
CA PRO A 6 -13.51 -2.21 16.98
C PRO A 6 -14.18 -3.19 15.99
N HIS A 7 -15.40 -3.64 16.30
CA HIS A 7 -16.17 -4.54 15.44
C HIS A 7 -16.66 -3.87 14.13
N GLN A 8 -16.34 -2.60 13.92
CA GLN A 8 -16.74 -1.80 12.77
C GLN A 8 -15.65 -0.78 12.45
N ILE A 9 -15.45 -0.46 11.16
CA ILE A 9 -14.54 0.61 10.72
C ILE A 9 -15.33 1.91 10.54
N ASP A 10 -14.65 3.04 10.70
CA ASP A 10 -15.28 4.35 10.53
C ASP A 10 -15.70 4.59 9.07
N PHE A 11 -16.87 5.21 8.89
CA PHE A 11 -17.41 5.62 7.60
C PHE A 11 -17.33 7.14 7.45
N ILE A 12 -16.67 7.60 6.40
CA ILE A 12 -16.42 9.01 6.12
C ILE A 12 -17.37 9.43 4.99
N GLU A 13 -18.40 10.19 5.36
CA GLU A 13 -19.51 10.52 4.48
C GLU A 13 -19.18 11.63 3.48
N GLU A 14 -18.68 12.78 3.95
CA GLU A 14 -18.58 13.99 3.13
C GLU A 14 -17.14 14.48 2.96
N PRO A 15 -16.64 14.63 1.71
CA PRO A 15 -15.30 15.18 1.46
C PRO A 15 -15.10 16.59 2.03
N GLN A 16 -16.16 17.40 2.07
CA GLN A 16 -16.09 18.81 2.46
C GLN A 16 -15.84 19.01 3.96
N THR A 17 -16.20 18.02 4.77
CA THR A 17 -16.11 18.10 6.24
C THR A 17 -14.93 17.34 6.81
N PHE A 18 -14.17 16.63 5.99
CA PHE A 18 -13.12 15.73 6.43
C PHE A 18 -11.75 16.14 5.88
N PRO A 19 -11.00 17.02 6.57
CA PRO A 19 -9.72 17.51 6.06
C PRO A 19 -8.61 16.44 6.16
N TYR A 20 -7.59 16.53 5.30
CA TYR A 20 -6.41 15.65 5.34
C TYR A 20 -5.78 15.50 6.74
N GLY A 21 -5.66 16.59 7.50
CA GLY A 21 -5.08 16.55 8.85
C GLY A 21 -5.83 15.63 9.81
N GLU A 22 -7.14 15.47 9.65
CA GLU A 22 -7.91 14.49 10.42
C GLU A 22 -7.62 13.07 9.96
N PHE A 23 -7.54 12.85 8.64
CA PHE A 23 -7.16 11.55 8.08
C PHE A 23 -5.80 11.07 8.58
N PHE A 24 -4.82 11.98 8.54
CA PHE A 24 -3.46 11.72 8.98
C PHE A 24 -3.40 11.30 10.46
N ASN A 25 -4.03 12.07 11.34
CA ASN A 25 -3.96 11.80 12.78
C ASN A 25 -4.79 10.60 13.20
N LYS A 26 -5.97 10.40 12.61
CA LYS A 26 -6.92 9.39 13.05
C LYS A 26 -6.72 8.02 12.41
N TYR A 27 -6.12 7.94 11.22
CA TYR A 27 -5.99 6.69 10.46
C TYR A 27 -4.57 6.37 10.03
N LEU A 28 -3.80 7.34 9.50
CA LEU A 28 -2.41 7.08 9.10
C LEU A 28 -1.53 6.80 10.33
N LEU A 29 -1.44 7.73 11.28
CA LEU A 29 -0.59 7.59 12.47
C LEU A 29 -1.01 6.45 13.41
N THR A 30 -2.31 6.24 13.57
CA THR A 30 -2.87 5.19 14.45
C THR A 30 -2.97 3.84 13.75
N ASN A 31 -2.64 3.78 12.45
CA ASN A 31 -2.68 2.58 11.62
C ASN A 31 -4.07 1.87 11.65
N SER A 32 -5.14 2.64 11.46
CA SER A 32 -6.54 2.19 11.59
C SER A 32 -7.32 2.29 10.28
N PRO A 33 -8.12 1.28 9.90
CA PRO A 33 -8.85 1.26 8.63
C PRO A 33 -10.04 2.22 8.66
N CYS A 34 -10.45 2.70 7.49
CA CYS A 34 -11.68 3.45 7.30
C CYS A 34 -12.26 3.27 5.89
N LEU A 35 -13.52 3.64 5.74
CA LEU A 35 -14.27 3.58 4.49
C LEU A 35 -14.75 4.98 4.12
N PHE A 36 -14.49 5.40 2.89
CA PHE A 36 -14.94 6.65 2.32
C PHE A 36 -16.16 6.40 1.44
N SER A 37 -17.14 7.28 1.50
CA SER A 37 -18.35 7.19 0.69
C SER A 37 -18.08 7.32 -0.81
N ALA A 38 -19.09 7.04 -1.63
CA ALA A 38 -19.03 7.21 -3.07
C ALA A 38 -18.83 8.66 -3.55
N GLU A 39 -19.05 9.66 -2.68
CA GLU A 39 -18.89 11.09 -3.01
C GLU A 39 -17.44 11.43 -3.38
N PHE A 40 -16.46 10.71 -2.80
CA PHE A 40 -15.04 10.92 -3.06
C PHE A 40 -14.61 10.54 -4.48
N THR A 41 -15.36 9.68 -5.16
CA THR A 41 -15.01 9.19 -6.50
C THR A 41 -16.00 9.61 -7.58
N GLN A 42 -17.11 10.28 -7.23
CA GLN A 42 -18.21 10.59 -8.16
C GLN A 42 -17.78 11.32 -9.45
N HIS A 43 -16.69 12.09 -9.39
CA HIS A 43 -16.20 12.90 -10.50
C HIS A 43 -15.29 12.11 -11.47
N TRP A 44 -14.81 10.93 -11.07
CA TRP A 44 -13.86 10.13 -11.84
C TRP A 44 -14.39 9.73 -13.22
N GLY A 45 -13.49 9.62 -14.20
CA GLY A 45 -13.85 9.21 -15.55
C GLY A 45 -14.33 7.75 -15.59
N SER A 46 -13.68 6.85 -14.86
CA SER A 46 -14.09 5.43 -14.72
C SER A 46 -15.52 5.27 -14.21
N ARG A 47 -15.97 6.11 -13.26
CA ARG A 47 -17.35 6.13 -12.76
C ARG A 47 -18.37 6.56 -13.82
N LYS A 48 -17.93 7.13 -14.94
CA LYS A 48 -18.77 7.58 -16.06
C LYS A 48 -18.67 6.66 -17.27
N THR A 49 -17.49 6.08 -17.51
CA THR A 49 -17.20 5.37 -18.76
C THR A 49 -17.04 3.86 -18.60
N TRP A 50 -16.60 3.37 -17.44
CA TRP A 50 -16.39 1.93 -17.20
C TRP A 50 -17.65 1.23 -16.68
N VAL A 51 -18.71 1.98 -16.42
CA VAL A 51 -19.96 1.48 -15.85
C VAL A 51 -21.15 1.92 -16.71
N THR A 52 -22.18 1.09 -16.76
CA THR A 52 -23.48 1.41 -17.37
C THR A 52 -24.39 2.13 -16.37
N GLU A 53 -25.54 2.64 -16.82
CA GLU A 53 -26.57 3.22 -15.94
C GLU A 53 -27.09 2.23 -14.88
N GLU A 54 -26.95 0.93 -15.13
CA GLU A 54 -27.31 -0.15 -14.20
C GLU A 54 -26.18 -0.52 -13.22
N ASN A 55 -25.11 0.29 -13.15
CA ASN A 55 -23.89 0.02 -12.37
C ASN A 55 -23.22 -1.32 -12.70
N LYS A 56 -23.30 -1.77 -13.95
CA LYS A 56 -22.59 -2.96 -14.46
C LYS A 56 -21.39 -2.55 -15.30
N PRO A 57 -20.37 -3.41 -15.47
CA PRO A 57 -19.25 -3.14 -16.37
C PRO A 57 -19.71 -2.72 -17.78
N ASN A 58 -19.15 -1.63 -18.29
CA ASN A 58 -19.39 -1.17 -19.66
C ASN A 58 -18.43 -1.87 -20.62
N TRP A 59 -18.85 -3.01 -21.15
CA TRP A 59 -18.03 -3.83 -22.04
C TRP A 59 -17.59 -3.09 -23.30
N ASP A 60 -18.48 -2.32 -23.92
CA ASP A 60 -18.19 -1.65 -25.19
C ASP A 60 -17.07 -0.64 -25.03
N HIS A 61 -17.13 0.20 -23.99
CA HIS A 61 -16.06 1.15 -23.69
C HIS A 61 -14.73 0.46 -23.35
N LEU A 62 -14.76 -0.59 -22.53
CA LEU A 62 -13.55 -1.33 -22.15
C LEU A 62 -12.91 -2.03 -23.35
N LEU A 63 -13.71 -2.63 -24.23
CA LEU A 63 -13.23 -3.29 -25.44
C LEU A 63 -12.67 -2.29 -26.47
N GLU A 64 -13.36 -1.16 -26.67
CA GLU A 64 -12.93 -0.13 -27.61
C GLU A 64 -11.58 0.48 -27.21
N ASN A 65 -11.37 0.74 -25.91
CA ASN A 65 -10.21 1.48 -25.43
C ASN A 65 -9.05 0.57 -25.00
N PHE A 66 -9.34 -0.64 -24.52
CA PHE A 66 -8.37 -1.52 -23.87
C PHE A 66 -8.41 -2.97 -24.37
N GLY A 67 -9.27 -3.32 -25.33
CA GLY A 67 -9.53 -4.73 -25.68
C GLY A 67 -8.29 -5.55 -26.08
N ASN A 68 -7.27 -4.91 -26.67
CA ASN A 68 -6.02 -5.57 -27.06
C ASN A 68 -4.92 -5.54 -25.98
N ALA A 69 -5.16 -4.87 -24.84
CA ALA A 69 -4.22 -4.86 -23.72
C ALA A 69 -3.99 -6.29 -23.23
N ILE A 70 -2.73 -6.62 -22.94
CA ILE A 70 -2.38 -7.91 -22.36
C ILE A 70 -2.48 -7.78 -20.85
N VAL A 71 -3.40 -8.53 -20.25
CA VAL A 71 -3.77 -8.36 -18.85
C VAL A 71 -3.50 -9.63 -18.04
N PRO A 72 -3.03 -9.47 -16.79
CA PRO A 72 -2.82 -10.57 -15.86
C PRO A 72 -4.16 -11.09 -15.31
N VAL A 73 -4.43 -12.38 -15.53
CA VAL A 73 -5.68 -13.04 -15.13
C VAL A 73 -5.38 -14.25 -14.25
N ALA A 74 -5.88 -14.21 -13.03
CA ALA A 74 -5.71 -15.23 -12.02
C ALA A 74 -6.85 -16.25 -12.04
N ASN A 75 -6.55 -17.54 -11.79
CA ASN A 75 -7.59 -18.55 -11.59
C ASN A 75 -7.91 -18.74 -10.11
N CYS A 76 -9.09 -18.30 -9.66
CA CYS A 76 -9.53 -18.36 -8.27
C CYS A 76 -9.81 -19.79 -7.76
N ASN A 77 -9.90 -20.79 -8.65
CA ASN A 77 -10.10 -22.20 -8.27
C ASN A 77 -8.81 -22.99 -8.17
N VAL A 78 -7.67 -22.40 -8.55
CA VAL A 78 -6.36 -23.06 -8.49
C VAL A 78 -5.50 -22.36 -7.43
N LYS A 79 -4.82 -23.18 -6.63
CA LYS A 79 -3.89 -22.74 -5.59
C LYS A 79 -2.49 -23.21 -5.94
N GLU A 80 -1.59 -22.26 -6.14
CA GLU A 80 -0.15 -22.49 -6.32
C GLU A 80 0.62 -21.59 -5.38
N TYR A 81 1.47 -22.16 -4.53
CA TYR A 81 2.28 -21.41 -3.54
C TYR A 81 1.47 -20.41 -2.67
N ASN A 82 0.27 -20.81 -2.22
CA ASN A 82 -0.67 -19.96 -1.49
C ASN A 82 -1.15 -18.70 -2.26
N ALA A 83 -1.07 -18.71 -3.59
CA ALA A 83 -1.61 -17.67 -4.45
C ALA A 83 -2.50 -18.28 -5.55
N ASN A 84 -3.20 -17.41 -6.28
CA ASN A 84 -3.86 -17.78 -7.54
C ASN A 84 -2.84 -17.63 -8.68
N PRO A 85 -2.58 -18.69 -9.47
CA PRO A 85 -1.68 -18.57 -10.61
C PRO A 85 -2.27 -17.63 -11.66
N LYS A 86 -1.40 -16.84 -12.30
CA LYS A 86 -1.76 -15.81 -13.29
C LYS A 86 -1.28 -16.18 -14.68
N GLU A 87 -2.13 -15.96 -15.66
CA GLU A 87 -1.79 -16.01 -17.08
C GLU A 87 -1.94 -14.63 -17.71
N GLN A 88 -1.19 -14.36 -18.78
CA GLN A 88 -1.27 -13.12 -19.53
C GLN A 88 -2.13 -13.35 -20.78
N ILE A 89 -3.31 -12.73 -20.83
CA ILE A 89 -4.25 -12.88 -21.96
C ILE A 89 -4.77 -11.51 -22.45
N PRO A 90 -5.24 -11.39 -23.70
CA PRO A 90 -5.89 -10.16 -24.16
C PRO A 90 -7.15 -9.85 -23.34
N LEU A 91 -7.36 -8.57 -23.00
CA LEU A 91 -8.55 -8.15 -22.25
C LEU A 91 -9.85 -8.54 -22.96
N CYS A 92 -9.89 -8.51 -24.29
CA CYS A 92 -11.05 -8.92 -25.07
C CYS A 92 -11.40 -10.39 -24.87
N GLU A 93 -10.41 -11.27 -24.72
CA GLU A 93 -10.63 -12.69 -24.40
C GLU A 93 -11.18 -12.83 -22.98
N PHE A 94 -10.60 -12.10 -22.01
CA PHE A 94 -11.08 -12.11 -20.63
C PHE A 94 -12.54 -11.63 -20.53
N ILE A 95 -12.90 -10.54 -21.22
CA ILE A 95 -14.28 -10.02 -21.26
C ILE A 95 -15.22 -11.02 -21.93
N SER A 96 -14.80 -11.69 -23.01
CA SER A 96 -15.60 -12.75 -23.64
C SER A 96 -15.88 -13.88 -22.66
N TYR A 97 -14.85 -14.36 -21.96
CA TYR A 97 -15.00 -15.36 -20.89
C TYR A 97 -15.97 -14.88 -19.80
N TRP A 98 -15.84 -13.63 -19.35
CA TRP A 98 -16.64 -13.10 -18.26
C TRP A 98 -18.12 -13.03 -18.66
N ARG A 99 -18.43 -12.60 -19.89
CA ARG A 99 -19.79 -12.61 -20.42
C ARG A 99 -20.36 -14.03 -20.48
N ASP A 100 -19.62 -14.99 -21.02
CA ASP A 100 -20.02 -16.39 -21.05
C ASP A 100 -20.24 -16.94 -19.63
N TYR A 101 -19.39 -16.58 -18.68
CA TYR A 101 -19.51 -16.99 -17.28
C TYR A 101 -20.83 -16.51 -16.65
N ILE A 102 -21.23 -15.26 -16.91
CA ILE A 102 -22.52 -14.70 -16.47
C ILE A 102 -23.69 -15.44 -17.13
N GLU A 103 -23.64 -15.65 -18.45
CA GLU A 103 -24.70 -16.33 -19.20
C GLU A 103 -24.94 -17.77 -18.72
N HIS A 104 -23.88 -18.43 -18.23
CA HIS A 104 -23.93 -19.77 -17.65
C HIS A 104 -24.12 -19.77 -16.13
N ASN A 105 -24.72 -18.72 -15.57
CA ASN A 105 -25.04 -18.59 -14.13
C ASN A 105 -23.80 -18.72 -13.23
N TYR A 106 -22.73 -18.01 -13.59
CA TYR A 106 -21.44 -17.98 -12.89
C TYR A 106 -20.79 -19.37 -12.78
N HIS A 107 -20.81 -20.12 -13.88
CA HIS A 107 -20.14 -21.41 -13.99
C HIS A 107 -19.36 -21.51 -15.30
N SER A 108 -18.11 -21.99 -15.23
CA SER A 108 -17.28 -22.28 -16.39
C SER A 108 -16.29 -23.41 -16.08
N PRO A 109 -15.99 -24.30 -17.05
CA PRO A 109 -14.95 -25.31 -16.88
C PRO A 109 -13.55 -24.70 -16.69
N LYS A 110 -13.33 -23.43 -17.07
CA LYS A 110 -12.07 -22.71 -16.81
C LYS A 110 -11.93 -22.29 -15.34
N GLY A 111 -12.97 -22.46 -14.52
CA GLY A 111 -13.05 -21.89 -13.17
C GLY A 111 -13.50 -20.43 -13.18
N CYS A 112 -13.33 -19.76 -12.05
CA CYS A 112 -13.56 -18.34 -11.84
C CYS A 112 -12.25 -17.58 -12.10
N LEU A 113 -12.18 -16.85 -13.21
CA LEU A 113 -11.01 -16.06 -13.58
C LEU A 113 -11.16 -14.62 -13.09
N TYR A 114 -10.08 -14.03 -12.60
CA TYR A 114 -10.06 -12.70 -12.02
C TYR A 114 -8.85 -11.91 -12.53
N LEU A 115 -9.08 -10.82 -13.25
CA LEU A 115 -8.02 -9.89 -13.63
C LEU A 115 -7.53 -9.13 -12.40
N LYS A 116 -6.24 -9.25 -12.08
CA LYS A 116 -5.59 -8.67 -10.90
C LYS A 116 -4.23 -8.11 -11.25
N ASP A 117 -3.84 -7.02 -10.61
CA ASP A 117 -2.50 -6.43 -10.74
C ASP A 117 -2.23 -5.86 -12.16
N TRP A 118 -3.27 -5.36 -12.84
CA TRP A 118 -3.07 -4.73 -14.15
C TRP A 118 -2.60 -3.28 -13.99
N HIS A 119 -1.38 -3.01 -14.45
CA HIS A 119 -0.69 -1.70 -14.45
C HIS A 119 -1.24 -0.75 -15.52
N MET A 120 -2.57 -0.54 -15.53
CA MET A 120 -3.28 0.22 -16.56
C MET A 120 -2.80 1.68 -16.62
N SER A 121 -2.53 2.32 -15.48
CA SER A 121 -2.12 3.73 -15.44
C SER A 121 -0.79 3.96 -16.17
N ARG A 122 0.13 3.00 -16.09
CA ARG A 122 1.42 3.02 -16.80
C ARG A 122 1.28 2.72 -18.28
N GLU A 123 0.42 1.75 -18.66
CA GLU A 123 0.21 1.38 -20.06
C GLU A 123 -0.60 2.43 -20.83
N PHE A 124 -1.54 3.10 -20.15
CA PHE A 124 -2.48 4.07 -20.74
C PHE A 124 -2.50 5.42 -19.99
N PRO A 125 -1.38 6.14 -19.86
CA PRO A 125 -1.26 7.33 -19.01
C PRO A 125 -2.08 8.55 -19.48
N LYS A 126 -2.61 8.51 -20.71
CA LYS A 126 -3.46 9.58 -21.27
C LYS A 126 -4.95 9.38 -21.00
N GLN A 127 -5.33 8.23 -20.45
CA GLN A 127 -6.72 7.94 -20.16
C GLN A 127 -7.16 8.65 -18.89
N ASN A 128 -8.26 9.39 -18.97
CA ASN A 128 -8.85 10.04 -17.81
C ASN A 128 -9.68 9.01 -17.01
N VAL A 129 -9.01 8.18 -16.21
CA VAL A 129 -9.65 7.11 -15.44
C VAL A 129 -10.03 7.56 -14.03
N TYR A 130 -9.10 8.17 -13.32
CA TYR A 130 -9.30 8.66 -11.95
C TYR A 130 -8.26 9.72 -11.61
N GLU A 131 -8.51 10.45 -10.53
CA GLU A 131 -7.53 11.29 -9.85
C GLU A 131 -7.30 10.72 -8.45
N THR A 132 -6.04 10.66 -8.02
CA THR A 132 -5.70 10.19 -6.66
C THR A 132 -6.26 11.18 -5.63
N PRO A 133 -7.18 10.76 -4.73
CA PRO A 133 -7.71 11.61 -3.68
C PRO A 133 -6.61 12.19 -2.78
N GLU A 134 -6.78 13.41 -2.28
CA GLU A 134 -5.75 14.14 -1.51
C GLU A 134 -5.17 13.31 -0.35
N TYR A 135 -6.02 12.51 0.30
CA TYR A 135 -5.69 11.61 1.42
C TYR A 135 -4.58 10.61 1.10
N PHE A 136 -4.44 10.25 -0.17
CA PHE A 136 -3.55 9.21 -0.65
C PHE A 136 -2.40 9.77 -1.51
N THR A 137 -2.17 11.09 -1.48
CA THR A 137 -1.15 11.73 -2.33
C THR A 137 0.24 11.78 -1.72
N SER A 138 0.40 11.52 -0.42
CA SER A 138 1.73 11.27 0.18
C SER A 138 2.12 9.82 -0.12
N ASP A 139 2.51 9.57 -1.36
CA ASP A 139 2.73 8.25 -1.94
C ASP A 139 4.18 8.08 -2.37
N TRP A 140 5.04 7.81 -1.39
CA TRP A 140 6.49 7.69 -1.62
C TRP A 140 6.82 6.52 -2.55
N LEU A 141 6.02 5.45 -2.51
CA LEU A 141 6.28 4.25 -3.31
C LEU A 141 6.16 4.57 -4.78
N ASN A 142 5.04 5.15 -5.20
CA ASN A 142 4.86 5.51 -6.60
C ASN A 142 5.67 6.75 -6.98
N GLU A 143 5.91 7.70 -6.07
CA GLU A 143 6.87 8.78 -6.31
C GLU A 143 8.27 8.27 -6.67
N TYR A 144 8.74 7.21 -6.00
CA TYR A 144 10.02 6.58 -6.30
C TYR A 144 10.01 5.94 -7.69
N TRP A 145 9.01 5.12 -7.99
CA TRP A 145 8.95 4.40 -9.25
C TRP A 145 8.76 5.33 -10.46
N ASP A 146 7.94 6.38 -10.32
CA ASP A 146 7.79 7.42 -11.33
C ASP A 146 9.12 8.14 -11.62
N SER A 147 10.01 8.24 -10.62
CA SER A 147 11.32 8.91 -10.77
C SER A 147 12.38 8.05 -11.46
N ILE A 148 12.21 6.72 -11.46
CA ILE A 148 13.16 5.80 -12.11
C ILE A 148 12.56 5.09 -13.34
N ASP A 149 11.33 5.43 -13.73
CA ASP A 149 10.58 4.86 -14.86
C ASP A 149 10.56 3.32 -14.84
N GLY A 150 10.46 2.75 -13.63
CA GLY A 150 10.66 1.32 -13.38
C GLY A 150 9.37 0.51 -13.35
N ASP A 151 8.48 0.83 -12.42
CA ASP A 151 7.25 0.09 -12.12
C ASP A 151 6.12 1.05 -11.67
N ASP A 152 4.97 0.52 -11.24
CA ASP A 152 3.99 1.25 -10.45
C ASP A 152 3.19 0.30 -9.56
N TYR A 153 2.73 0.82 -8.42
CA TYR A 153 1.89 0.12 -7.46
C TYR A 153 0.45 0.64 -7.57
N ARG A 154 -0.02 0.78 -8.82
CA ARG A 154 -1.34 1.31 -9.20
C ARG A 154 -2.02 0.31 -10.12
N PHE A 155 -3.00 -0.39 -9.57
CA PHE A 155 -3.55 -1.58 -10.17
C PHE A 155 -5.03 -1.42 -10.48
N VAL A 156 -5.44 -2.03 -11.59
CA VAL A 156 -6.85 -2.31 -11.88
C VAL A 156 -7.13 -3.78 -11.58
N TYR A 157 -8.23 -4.02 -10.89
CA TYR A 157 -8.78 -5.34 -10.65
C TYR A 157 -10.18 -5.40 -11.25
N MET A 158 -10.50 -6.48 -11.94
CA MET A 158 -11.88 -6.70 -12.39
C MET A 158 -12.20 -8.17 -12.58
N GLY A 159 -13.39 -8.57 -12.14
CA GLY A 159 -13.78 -9.96 -12.26
C GLY A 159 -15.22 -10.24 -11.85
N PRO A 160 -15.70 -11.44 -12.21
CA PRO A 160 -17.07 -11.83 -11.95
C PRO A 160 -17.36 -11.99 -10.47
N LYS A 161 -18.65 -11.99 -10.15
CA LYS A 161 -19.13 -12.51 -8.86
C LYS A 161 -18.47 -13.85 -8.51
N GLY A 162 -18.01 -13.99 -7.28
CA GLY A 162 -17.32 -15.17 -6.77
C GLY A 162 -15.81 -15.15 -6.95
N SER A 163 -15.27 -14.21 -7.72
CA SER A 163 -13.82 -13.96 -7.72
C SER A 163 -13.36 -13.41 -6.37
N TRP A 164 -12.15 -13.76 -5.95
CA TRP A 164 -11.67 -13.46 -4.61
C TRP A 164 -10.14 -13.39 -4.54
N THR A 165 -9.62 -12.76 -3.50
CA THR A 165 -8.18 -12.69 -3.19
C THR A 165 -7.91 -13.37 -1.85
N PRO A 166 -6.96 -14.34 -1.81
CA PRO A 166 -6.54 -15.06 -0.61
C PRO A 166 -6.10 -14.16 0.53
N PHE A 167 -6.01 -14.74 1.73
CA PHE A 167 -5.54 -14.04 2.92
C PHE A 167 -4.08 -13.60 2.77
N HIS A 168 -3.84 -12.30 2.88
CA HIS A 168 -2.50 -11.70 2.73
C HIS A 168 -2.43 -10.35 3.44
N ALA A 169 -1.23 -9.82 3.61
CA ALA A 169 -1.00 -8.41 3.84
C ALA A 169 -0.28 -7.82 2.64
N ASP A 170 -0.45 -6.51 2.44
CA ASP A 170 0.14 -5.81 1.32
C ASP A 170 1.68 -5.82 1.33
N VAL A 171 2.25 -5.84 0.12
CA VAL A 171 3.69 -5.75 -0.16
C VAL A 171 4.36 -4.64 0.64
N PHE A 172 5.59 -4.86 1.08
CA PHE A 172 6.35 -3.93 1.93
C PHE A 172 5.69 -3.52 3.25
N ARG A 173 4.61 -4.20 3.66
CA ARG A 173 3.71 -3.70 4.72
C ARG A 173 3.21 -2.28 4.37
N SER A 174 2.97 -2.03 3.10
CA SER A 174 2.44 -0.76 2.62
C SER A 174 1.05 -0.47 3.16
N TYR A 175 0.65 0.79 3.05
CA TYR A 175 -0.75 1.15 3.02
C TYR A 175 -1.36 0.72 1.69
N SER A 176 -2.66 0.51 1.68
CA SER A 176 -3.41 0.27 0.45
C SER A 176 -4.74 1.01 0.48
N TRP A 177 -5.20 1.46 -0.68
CA TRP A 177 -6.58 1.91 -0.86
C TRP A 177 -7.18 1.19 -2.05
N SER A 178 -8.47 0.87 -1.95
CA SER A 178 -9.23 0.27 -3.05
C SER A 178 -10.51 1.06 -3.25
N ALA A 179 -10.66 1.67 -4.43
CA ALA A 179 -11.89 2.31 -4.86
C ALA A 179 -12.70 1.32 -5.71
N ASN A 180 -13.89 0.96 -5.26
CA ASN A 180 -14.75 0.04 -5.96
C ASN A 180 -15.55 0.78 -7.02
N VAL A 181 -15.19 0.68 -8.30
CA VAL A 181 -15.83 1.45 -9.38
C VAL A 181 -17.28 0.98 -9.60
N CYS A 182 -17.49 -0.34 -9.59
CA CYS A 182 -18.81 -0.97 -9.62
C CYS A 182 -18.78 -2.34 -8.92
N GLY A 183 -19.96 -2.91 -8.67
CA GLY A 183 -20.09 -4.17 -7.94
C GLY A 183 -20.02 -3.99 -6.43
N ARG A 184 -19.76 -5.08 -5.71
CA ARG A 184 -19.77 -5.13 -4.25
C ARG A 184 -18.67 -6.06 -3.76
N LYS A 185 -17.93 -5.63 -2.74
CA LYS A 185 -16.86 -6.43 -2.13
C LYS A 185 -17.13 -6.72 -0.67
N LYS A 186 -16.76 -7.92 -0.23
CA LYS A 186 -16.66 -8.28 1.19
C LYS A 186 -15.19 -8.37 1.57
N TRP A 187 -14.80 -7.61 2.57
CA TRP A 187 -13.48 -7.64 3.18
C TRP A 187 -13.55 -8.31 4.54
N LEU A 188 -12.58 -9.17 4.82
CA LEU A 188 -12.31 -9.74 6.14
C LEU A 188 -10.97 -9.18 6.60
N LEU A 189 -10.98 -8.30 7.59
CA LEU A 189 -9.78 -7.60 8.06
C LEU A 189 -9.33 -8.11 9.43
N PHE A 190 -8.02 -8.33 9.57
CA PHE A 190 -7.39 -8.72 10.82
C PHE A 190 -6.33 -7.67 11.19
N PRO A 191 -6.41 -7.10 12.41
CA PRO A 191 -5.39 -6.20 12.92
C PRO A 191 -3.99 -6.86 12.90
N PRO A 192 -2.90 -6.11 12.71
CA PRO A 192 -1.55 -6.64 12.75
C PRO A 192 -1.28 -7.38 14.07
N GLY A 193 -0.77 -8.60 13.97
CA GLY A 193 -0.50 -9.50 15.09
C GLY A 193 -1.57 -10.58 15.29
N GLU A 194 -2.83 -10.33 14.92
CA GLU A 194 -3.91 -11.31 15.06
C GLU A 194 -3.76 -12.48 14.06
N GLU A 195 -3.00 -12.29 12.99
CA GLU A 195 -2.66 -13.37 12.05
C GLU A 195 -1.79 -14.46 12.68
N GLU A 196 -1.09 -14.19 13.79
CA GLU A 196 -0.23 -15.19 14.45
C GLU A 196 -1.03 -16.37 14.99
N ASP A 197 -2.27 -16.13 15.45
CA ASP A 197 -3.18 -17.17 15.93
C ASP A 197 -3.83 -17.97 14.79
N LEU A 198 -3.74 -17.45 13.55
CA LEU A 198 -4.17 -18.13 12.33
C LEU A 198 -3.10 -19.06 11.75
N ARG A 199 -1.86 -19.03 12.27
CA ARG A 199 -0.78 -19.84 11.71
C ARG A 199 -1.00 -21.34 11.94
N ASP A 200 -0.61 -22.12 10.94
CA ASP A 200 -0.56 -23.57 11.07
C ASP A 200 0.63 -24.03 11.94
N SER A 201 0.70 -25.34 12.21
CA SER A 201 1.78 -25.99 12.96
C SER A 201 3.17 -25.81 12.34
N HIS A 202 3.25 -25.41 11.07
CA HIS A 202 4.46 -25.12 10.32
C HIS A 202 4.73 -23.61 10.21
N ARG A 203 3.99 -22.78 10.94
CA ARG A 203 4.08 -21.31 10.97
C ARG A 203 3.60 -20.64 9.66
N ASN A 204 2.92 -21.34 8.77
CA ASN A 204 2.34 -20.73 7.56
C ASN A 204 0.99 -20.09 7.86
N LEU A 205 0.69 -18.99 7.17
CA LEU A 205 -0.64 -18.40 7.19
C LEU A 205 -1.62 -19.22 6.32
N PRO A 206 -2.92 -19.23 6.68
CA PRO A 206 -3.91 -19.96 5.91
C PRO A 206 -4.16 -19.25 4.57
N TYR A 207 -4.50 -20.05 3.56
CA TYR A 207 -4.88 -19.52 2.25
C TYR A 207 -6.29 -18.92 2.24
N ASP A 208 -7.21 -19.56 2.97
CA ASP A 208 -8.60 -19.12 3.12
C ASP A 208 -8.96 -19.10 4.61
N VAL A 209 -9.16 -17.90 5.16
CA VAL A 209 -9.52 -17.70 6.58
C VAL A 209 -10.95 -18.15 6.93
N THR A 210 -11.75 -18.52 5.94
CA THR A 210 -13.11 -19.06 6.12
C THR A 210 -13.15 -20.59 6.06
N SER A 211 -12.02 -21.22 5.73
CA SER A 211 -11.94 -22.67 5.56
C SER A 211 -12.26 -23.42 6.86
N THR A 212 -13.01 -24.52 6.73
CA THR A 212 -13.32 -25.38 7.87
C THR A 212 -12.09 -26.10 8.43
N CYS A 213 -10.99 -26.20 7.67
CA CYS A 213 -9.74 -26.83 8.13
C CYS A 213 -9.11 -26.09 9.32
N LEU A 214 -9.40 -24.79 9.48
CA LEU A 214 -8.91 -24.00 10.62
C LEU A 214 -9.39 -24.55 11.97
N ARG A 215 -10.46 -25.35 11.98
CA ARG A 215 -10.99 -25.98 13.20
C ARG A 215 -10.21 -27.23 13.61
N ASP A 216 -9.30 -27.74 12.78
CA ASP A 216 -8.41 -28.84 13.17
C ASP A 216 -7.31 -28.29 14.08
N THR A 217 -7.43 -28.55 15.37
CA THR A 217 -6.48 -28.08 16.39
C THR A 217 -5.09 -28.68 16.26
N ASN A 218 -4.92 -29.79 15.51
CA ASN A 218 -3.58 -30.31 15.23
C ASN A 218 -2.88 -29.47 14.17
N GLN A 219 -3.63 -28.99 13.18
CA GLN A 219 -3.11 -28.15 12.10
C GLN A 219 -3.01 -26.69 12.52
N TYR A 220 -4.02 -26.17 13.23
CA TYR A 220 -4.13 -24.78 13.66
C TYR A 220 -4.33 -24.71 15.18
N PRO A 221 -3.25 -24.89 15.97
CA PRO A 221 -3.35 -25.05 17.43
C PRO A 221 -3.90 -23.81 18.14
N ASN A 222 -3.67 -22.62 17.58
CA ASN A 222 -4.06 -21.35 18.19
C ASN A 222 -5.38 -20.78 17.64
N PHE A 223 -6.03 -21.42 16.67
CA PHE A 223 -7.22 -20.85 16.02
C PHE A 223 -8.34 -20.50 17.00
N SER A 224 -8.47 -21.25 18.10
CA SER A 224 -9.46 -20.97 19.15
C SER A 224 -9.22 -19.66 19.92
N LEU A 225 -8.02 -19.09 19.84
CA LEU A 225 -7.64 -17.81 20.44
C LEU A 225 -7.89 -16.63 19.49
N CYS A 226 -7.97 -16.89 18.19
CA CYS A 226 -8.07 -15.88 17.15
C CYS A 226 -9.33 -15.02 17.29
N CYS A 227 -9.17 -13.70 17.06
CA CYS A 227 -10.30 -12.79 16.99
C CYS A 227 -11.21 -13.10 15.79
N GLN A 228 -12.46 -12.63 15.85
CA GLN A 228 -13.28 -12.59 14.65
C GLN A 228 -12.77 -11.50 13.71
N PRO A 229 -12.79 -11.73 12.37
CA PRO A 229 -12.45 -10.68 11.42
C PRO A 229 -13.40 -9.49 11.56
N ILE A 230 -12.88 -8.30 11.28
CA ILE A 230 -13.74 -7.14 11.00
C ILE A 230 -14.28 -7.34 9.58
N GLU A 231 -15.59 -7.53 9.47
CA GLU A 231 -16.26 -7.68 8.17
C GLU A 231 -16.70 -6.33 7.63
N VAL A 232 -16.31 -6.00 6.40
CA VAL A 232 -16.72 -4.77 5.72
C VAL A 232 -17.34 -5.12 4.39
N ILE A 233 -18.53 -4.57 4.12
CA ILE A 233 -19.11 -4.57 2.78
C ILE A 233 -18.80 -3.22 2.16
N GLN A 234 -18.08 -3.25 1.05
CA GLN A 234 -17.77 -2.08 0.24
C GLN A 234 -18.70 -2.06 -0.97
N GLU A 235 -19.48 -1.00 -1.08
CA GLU A 235 -20.45 -0.76 -2.15
C GLU A 235 -19.79 -0.02 -3.34
N ALA A 236 -20.56 0.15 -4.42
CA ALA A 236 -20.08 0.85 -5.60
C ALA A 236 -19.80 2.33 -5.31
N GLY A 237 -18.62 2.78 -5.73
CA GLY A 237 -18.06 4.12 -5.57
C GLY A 237 -17.23 4.33 -4.31
N GLU A 238 -17.39 3.49 -3.28
CA GLU A 238 -16.71 3.66 -2.00
C GLU A 238 -15.22 3.34 -2.10
N VAL A 239 -14.43 3.96 -1.22
CA VAL A 239 -12.98 3.72 -1.12
C VAL A 239 -12.64 3.20 0.25
N ILE A 240 -12.04 2.01 0.34
CA ILE A 240 -11.55 1.47 1.61
C ILE A 240 -10.06 1.77 1.75
N PHE A 241 -9.66 2.21 2.94
CA PHE A 241 -8.26 2.35 3.35
C PHE A 241 -7.85 1.15 4.21
N ILE A 242 -6.80 0.45 3.78
CA ILE A 242 -6.19 -0.68 4.47
C ILE A 242 -4.83 -0.23 5.04
N PRO A 243 -4.66 -0.22 6.38
CA PRO A 243 -3.43 0.24 6.99
C PRO A 243 -2.30 -0.79 6.90
N SER A 244 -1.10 -0.37 7.29
CA SER A 244 0.13 -1.14 7.22
C SER A 244 0.02 -2.43 8.04
N GLY A 245 0.32 -3.56 7.40
CA GLY A 245 0.38 -4.88 8.04
C GLY A 245 -0.98 -5.51 8.37
N TRP A 246 -2.09 -4.89 7.99
CA TRP A 246 -3.42 -5.48 8.16
C TRP A 246 -3.60 -6.64 7.19
N HIS A 247 -3.67 -7.86 7.73
CA HIS A 247 -3.96 -9.02 6.91
C HIS A 247 -5.44 -9.05 6.55
N HIS A 248 -5.74 -9.39 5.31
CA HIS A 248 -7.08 -9.33 4.80
C HIS A 248 -7.36 -10.33 3.67
N GLN A 249 -8.64 -10.66 3.52
CA GLN A 249 -9.18 -11.51 2.46
C GLN A 249 -10.38 -10.83 1.83
N VAL A 250 -10.51 -10.92 0.50
CA VAL A 250 -11.49 -10.11 -0.26
C VAL A 250 -12.30 -10.99 -1.20
N TYR A 251 -13.61 -10.81 -1.21
CA TYR A 251 -14.53 -11.48 -2.13
C TYR A 251 -15.33 -10.46 -2.94
N ASN A 252 -15.43 -10.66 -4.24
CA ASN A 252 -16.36 -9.93 -5.10
C ASN A 252 -17.73 -10.61 -5.03
N LEU A 253 -18.68 -9.96 -4.36
CA LEU A 253 -20.06 -10.44 -4.19
C LEU A 253 -20.91 -10.23 -5.46
N GLU A 254 -20.47 -9.33 -6.32
CA GLU A 254 -21.05 -9.02 -7.63
C GLU A 254 -19.93 -8.85 -8.68
N ASP A 255 -20.32 -8.74 -9.96
CA ASP A 255 -19.40 -8.33 -11.03
C ASP A 255 -18.77 -6.97 -10.71
N THR A 256 -17.45 -6.96 -10.58
CA THR A 256 -16.74 -5.87 -9.90
C THR A 256 -15.59 -5.35 -10.75
N ILE A 257 -15.40 -4.03 -10.74
CA ILE A 257 -14.19 -3.35 -11.19
C ILE A 257 -13.71 -2.47 -10.04
N SER A 258 -12.42 -2.48 -9.72
CA SER A 258 -11.82 -1.59 -8.73
C SER A 258 -10.46 -1.07 -9.17
N ILE A 259 -10.10 0.06 -8.58
CA ILE A 259 -8.79 0.71 -8.72
C ILE A 259 -8.12 0.64 -7.34
N ASN A 260 -6.88 0.18 -7.31
CA ASN A 260 -6.15 -0.11 -6.09
C ASN A 260 -4.77 0.53 -6.15
N HIS A 261 -4.31 1.14 -5.05
CA HIS A 261 -2.94 1.60 -4.92
C HIS A 261 -2.34 1.01 -3.67
N ASN A 262 -1.05 0.65 -3.74
CA ASN A 262 -0.22 0.47 -2.56
C ASN A 262 0.70 1.67 -2.43
N TRP A 263 0.86 2.18 -1.21
CA TRP A 263 1.77 3.29 -0.95
C TRP A 263 2.49 3.23 0.40
N ILE A 264 3.62 3.92 0.44
CA ILE A 264 4.44 4.14 1.65
C ILE A 264 4.51 5.65 1.90
N ASN A 265 4.60 6.05 3.17
CA ASN A 265 4.92 7.42 3.55
C ASN A 265 5.68 7.48 4.88
N GLY A 266 5.85 8.68 5.43
CA GLY A 266 6.55 8.88 6.69
C GLY A 266 5.96 8.10 7.87
N CYS A 267 4.68 7.76 7.84
CA CYS A 267 4.02 7.04 8.93
C CYS A 267 4.39 5.55 8.97
N ASN A 268 4.73 4.94 7.83
CA ASN A 268 4.97 3.48 7.74
C ASN A 268 6.30 3.08 7.08
N VAL A 269 7.18 4.03 6.71
CA VAL A 269 8.51 3.71 6.16
C VAL A 269 9.37 2.87 7.12
N SER A 270 9.20 3.01 8.44
CA SER A 270 9.86 2.17 9.43
C SER A 270 9.36 0.72 9.40
N ALA A 271 8.07 0.50 9.11
CA ALA A 271 7.51 -0.84 8.93
C ALA A 271 8.07 -1.52 7.67
N MET A 272 8.23 -0.77 6.58
CA MET A 272 8.92 -1.24 5.38
C MET A 272 10.37 -1.63 5.68
N TRP A 273 11.12 -0.79 6.41
CA TRP A 273 12.48 -1.13 6.82
C TRP A 273 12.53 -2.42 7.66
N ASN A 274 11.67 -2.54 8.66
CA ASN A 274 11.62 -3.74 9.51
C ASN A 274 11.26 -5.01 8.71
N PHE A 275 10.36 -4.89 7.73
CA PHE A 275 10.05 -5.96 6.79
C PHE A 275 11.30 -6.37 6.00
N LEU A 276 11.95 -5.43 5.31
CA LEU A 276 13.15 -5.68 4.52
C LEU A 276 14.27 -6.31 5.37
N HIS A 277 14.47 -5.81 6.58
CA HIS A 277 15.45 -6.35 7.51
C HIS A 277 15.15 -7.80 7.91
N THR A 278 13.88 -8.09 8.21
CA THR A 278 13.44 -9.46 8.57
C THR A 278 13.57 -10.41 7.39
N GLU A 279 13.25 -9.96 6.18
CA GLU A 279 13.37 -10.78 4.97
C GLU A 279 14.82 -11.12 4.67
N LEU A 280 15.76 -10.18 4.83
CA LEU A 280 17.18 -10.49 4.68
C LEU A 280 17.63 -11.55 5.71
N LEU A 281 17.25 -11.41 6.98
CA LEU A 281 17.58 -12.39 8.01
C LEU A 281 16.98 -13.78 7.70
N SER A 282 15.78 -13.81 7.11
CA SER A 282 15.16 -15.06 6.67
C SER A 282 15.95 -15.68 5.53
N VAL A 283 16.35 -14.91 4.52
CA VAL A 283 17.21 -15.36 3.43
C VAL A 283 18.52 -15.93 3.98
N GLU A 284 19.23 -15.18 4.82
CA GLU A 284 20.50 -15.61 5.40
C GLU A 284 20.37 -16.93 6.17
N LYS A 285 19.28 -17.10 6.91
CA LYS A 285 18.98 -18.33 7.64
C LYS A 285 18.75 -19.51 6.69
N GLU A 286 17.94 -19.33 5.66
CA GLU A 286 17.58 -20.39 4.70
C GLU A 286 18.79 -20.93 3.94
N ILE A 287 19.72 -20.07 3.56
CA ILE A 287 20.92 -20.49 2.81
C ILE A 287 22.15 -20.73 3.71
N SER A 288 22.04 -20.55 5.04
CA SER A 288 23.17 -20.43 5.97
C SER A 288 24.27 -21.51 5.87
N GLU A 289 23.93 -22.72 5.44
CA GLU A 289 24.87 -23.83 5.23
C GLU A 289 25.95 -23.53 4.17
N TRP A 290 25.69 -22.60 3.25
CA TRP A 290 26.60 -22.21 2.16
C TRP A 290 27.50 -21.03 2.50
N ARG A 291 27.36 -20.43 3.70
CA ARG A 291 28.02 -19.18 4.09
C ARG A 291 29.54 -19.18 3.90
N GLU A 292 30.21 -20.25 4.30
CA GLU A 292 31.67 -20.36 4.23
C GLU A 292 32.18 -20.75 2.83
N MET A 293 31.30 -21.28 1.97
CA MET A 293 31.66 -21.81 0.66
C MET A 293 31.37 -20.84 -0.48
N MET A 294 30.54 -19.83 -0.22
CA MET A 294 30.10 -18.84 -1.20
C MET A 294 30.87 -17.53 -0.99
N GLU A 295 31.76 -17.22 -1.94
CA GLU A 295 32.37 -15.90 -2.02
C GLU A 295 31.29 -14.83 -2.19
N ASP A 296 31.47 -13.67 -1.55
CA ASP A 296 30.47 -12.60 -1.53
C ASP A 296 29.07 -13.04 -1.08
N TRP A 297 29.02 -13.92 -0.08
CA TRP A 297 27.80 -14.40 0.58
C TRP A 297 26.72 -13.33 0.78
N HIS A 298 27.12 -12.17 1.32
CA HIS A 298 26.22 -11.06 1.61
C HIS A 298 25.57 -10.48 0.35
N LEU A 299 26.28 -10.43 -0.79
CA LEU A 299 25.71 -9.99 -2.07
C LEU A 299 24.69 -11.00 -2.58
N HIS A 300 24.96 -12.29 -2.43
CA HIS A 300 23.99 -13.33 -2.82
C HIS A 300 22.71 -13.25 -1.98
N CYS A 301 22.83 -12.95 -0.68
CA CYS A 301 21.66 -12.70 0.18
C CYS A 301 20.84 -11.50 -0.33
N GLN A 302 21.49 -10.40 -0.74
CA GLN A 302 20.80 -9.25 -1.34
C GLN A 302 20.10 -9.61 -2.65
N VAL A 303 20.74 -10.40 -3.53
CA VAL A 303 20.13 -10.85 -4.80
C VAL A 303 18.89 -11.70 -4.55
N ILE A 304 18.95 -12.64 -3.59
CA ILE A 304 17.79 -13.48 -3.25
C ILE A 304 16.70 -12.63 -2.61
N MET A 305 17.04 -11.78 -1.64
CA MET A 305 16.09 -10.86 -1.02
C MET A 305 15.38 -9.98 -2.05
N LYS A 306 16.12 -9.43 -3.02
CA LYS A 306 15.55 -8.64 -4.11
C LYS A 306 14.56 -9.45 -4.94
N SER A 307 14.86 -10.72 -5.21
CA SER A 307 13.94 -11.60 -5.94
C SER A 307 12.65 -11.91 -5.16
N CYS A 308 12.73 -11.93 -3.82
CA CYS A 308 11.58 -12.17 -2.94
C CYS A 308 10.74 -10.90 -2.69
N THR A 309 11.40 -9.77 -2.51
CA THR A 309 10.78 -8.53 -2.01
C THR A 309 10.64 -7.43 -3.07
N GLY A 310 11.36 -7.53 -4.19
CA GLY A 310 11.38 -6.56 -5.28
C GLY A 310 12.50 -5.53 -5.20
N ILE A 311 13.11 -5.31 -4.02
CA ILE A 311 14.22 -4.37 -3.83
C ILE A 311 15.29 -4.92 -2.88
N ASP A 312 16.52 -4.48 -3.06
CA ASP A 312 17.62 -4.70 -2.09
C ASP A 312 17.87 -3.47 -1.20
N TYR A 313 18.85 -3.54 -0.29
CA TYR A 313 19.17 -2.41 0.57
C TYR A 313 19.74 -1.18 -0.17
N LYS A 314 20.42 -1.35 -1.32
CA LYS A 314 20.90 -0.20 -2.12
C LYS A 314 19.74 0.51 -2.81
N GLU A 315 18.77 -0.26 -3.29
CA GLU A 315 17.52 0.28 -3.85
C GLU A 315 16.68 0.94 -2.76
N PHE A 316 16.63 0.38 -1.53
CA PHE A 316 16.00 1.03 -0.39
C PHE A 316 16.67 2.36 -0.01
N TYR A 317 18.02 2.43 -0.03
CA TYR A 317 18.71 3.71 0.10
C TYR A 317 18.30 4.70 -1.00
N THR A 318 18.25 4.24 -2.24
CA THR A 318 17.86 5.06 -3.40
C THR A 318 16.44 5.59 -3.26
N PHE A 319 15.52 4.76 -2.74
CA PHE A 319 14.17 5.14 -2.35
C PHE A 319 14.19 6.29 -1.34
N LEU A 320 14.86 6.14 -0.20
CA LEU A 320 14.96 7.17 0.83
C LEU A 320 15.57 8.47 0.29
N ARG A 321 16.61 8.36 -0.54
CA ARG A 321 17.28 9.51 -1.18
C ARG A 321 16.33 10.29 -2.08
N ILE A 322 15.60 9.62 -2.98
CA ILE A 322 14.69 10.29 -3.92
C ILE A 322 13.61 11.05 -3.16
N ILE A 323 13.04 10.44 -2.12
CA ILE A 323 12.03 11.10 -1.29
C ILE A 323 12.63 12.30 -0.56
N ALA A 324 13.79 12.14 0.09
CA ALA A 324 14.50 13.24 0.75
C ALA A 324 14.74 14.42 -0.21
N GLU A 325 15.28 14.16 -1.39
CA GLU A 325 15.58 15.19 -2.39
C GLU A 325 14.32 15.93 -2.85
N LYS A 326 13.22 15.21 -3.10
CA LYS A 326 11.93 15.82 -3.45
C LYS A 326 11.38 16.71 -2.34
N ARG A 327 11.45 16.26 -1.08
CA ARG A 327 10.96 17.05 0.07
C ARG A 327 11.84 18.26 0.36
N LEU A 328 13.16 18.14 0.21
CA LEU A 328 14.08 19.28 0.29
C LEU A 328 13.75 20.32 -0.78
N LEU A 329 13.56 19.91 -2.03
CA LEU A 329 13.17 20.81 -3.12
C LEU A 329 11.81 21.48 -2.85
N ALA A 330 10.84 20.73 -2.31
CA ALA A 330 9.55 21.29 -1.93
C ALA A 330 9.67 22.35 -0.82
N LEU A 331 10.54 22.14 0.17
CA LEU A 331 10.79 23.12 1.23
C LEU A 331 11.43 24.40 0.70
N ASP A 332 12.39 24.28 -0.23
CA ASP A 332 13.03 25.43 -0.87
C ASP A 332 11.99 26.27 -1.61
N ASN A 333 11.13 25.64 -2.43
CA ASN A 333 10.07 26.34 -3.16
C ASN A 333 9.03 27.01 -2.23
N LEU A 334 8.72 26.41 -1.08
CA LEU A 334 7.75 26.97 -0.12
C LEU A 334 8.28 28.19 0.65
N THR A 335 9.60 28.39 0.72
CA THR A 335 10.18 29.59 1.37
C THR A 335 9.96 30.87 0.56
N GLU A 336 9.61 30.76 -0.73
CA GLU A 336 9.39 31.91 -1.60
C GLU A 336 7.95 32.47 -1.50
N ASP A 337 6.97 31.71 -0.98
CA ASP A 337 5.53 31.96 -1.21
C ASP A 337 4.65 32.32 0.02
N THR A 338 5.18 32.67 1.20
CA THR A 338 4.30 33.09 2.33
C THR A 338 4.79 34.30 3.13
N VAL A 339 4.35 35.48 2.69
CA VAL A 339 4.05 36.64 3.56
C VAL A 339 2.56 36.94 3.41
N ASP A 340 1.69 36.24 4.13
CA ASP A 340 0.42 36.84 4.52
C ASP A 340 -0.16 36.25 5.81
N GLY A 341 -0.51 37.16 6.72
CA GLY A 341 -0.57 36.93 8.17
C GLY A 341 -1.96 36.64 8.74
N SER A 342 -2.59 35.55 8.33
CA SER A 342 -3.80 35.05 9.03
C SER A 342 -3.78 33.51 9.12
N GLY A 343 -3.28 33.00 10.25
CA GLY A 343 -3.03 31.56 10.43
C GLY A 343 -4.30 30.77 10.77
N PRO A 344 -4.66 29.73 9.98
CA PRO A 344 -5.60 28.70 10.41
C PRO A 344 -4.95 27.76 11.45
N THR A 345 -5.76 27.11 12.29
CA THR A 345 -5.33 26.18 13.34
C THR A 345 -4.39 25.08 12.83
N ASN A 346 -3.45 24.59 13.66
CA ASN A 346 -2.41 23.60 13.30
C ASN A 346 -2.89 22.38 12.48
N MET A 347 -4.11 21.89 12.71
CA MET A 347 -4.71 20.77 11.97
C MET A 347 -5.03 21.09 10.50
N ALA A 348 -5.36 22.34 10.21
CA ALA A 348 -5.61 22.84 8.86
C ALA A 348 -4.31 23.19 8.11
N MET A 349 -3.15 23.19 8.78
CA MET A 349 -1.84 23.39 8.17
C MET A 349 -1.17 22.08 7.72
N LEU A 350 -1.64 20.92 8.20
CA LEU A 350 -1.15 19.64 7.72
C LEU A 350 -1.83 19.31 6.40
N HIS A 351 -1.10 19.54 5.32
CA HIS A 351 -1.50 19.23 3.95
C HIS A 351 -0.38 18.36 3.34
N PRO A 352 -0.67 17.38 2.45
CA PRO A 352 0.36 16.50 1.87
C PRO A 352 1.53 17.24 1.23
N ARG A 353 1.26 18.44 0.70
CA ARG A 353 2.24 19.35 0.07
C ARG A 353 2.69 20.52 0.97
N GLY A 354 2.30 20.52 2.24
CA GLY A 354 2.59 21.60 3.18
C GLY A 354 3.97 21.48 3.82
N ARG A 355 4.52 22.62 4.27
CA ARG A 355 5.85 22.69 4.91
C ARG A 355 6.01 21.73 6.08
N LEU A 356 5.00 21.67 6.97
CA LEU A 356 5.03 20.81 8.15
C LEU A 356 5.07 19.32 7.77
N HIS A 357 4.33 18.93 6.72
CA HIS A 357 4.33 17.55 6.23
C HIS A 357 5.67 17.18 5.58
N ALA A 358 6.27 18.08 4.81
CA ALA A 358 7.58 17.85 4.23
C ALA A 358 8.67 17.69 5.32
N LEU A 359 8.61 18.49 6.39
CA LEU A 359 9.52 18.33 7.53
C LEU A 359 9.30 17.02 8.28
N PHE A 360 8.05 16.60 8.47
CA PHE A 360 7.73 15.28 9.03
C PHE A 360 8.33 14.17 8.17
N ASP A 361 8.11 14.21 6.85
CA ASP A 361 8.65 13.22 5.91
C ASP A 361 10.19 13.15 5.99
N LEU A 362 10.89 14.29 5.99
CA LEU A 362 12.36 14.35 6.14
C LEU A 362 12.83 13.77 7.46
N LYS A 363 12.12 14.04 8.56
CA LYS A 363 12.44 13.48 9.88
C LYS A 363 12.32 11.95 9.87
N MET A 364 11.24 11.42 9.32
CA MET A 364 11.04 9.97 9.22
C MET A 364 12.06 9.32 8.27
N THR A 365 12.42 9.98 7.17
CA THR A 365 13.52 9.53 6.29
C THR A 365 14.86 9.50 7.03
N SER A 366 15.18 10.53 7.81
CA SER A 366 16.41 10.61 8.61
C SER A 366 16.47 9.49 9.65
N ASP A 367 15.39 9.23 10.38
CA ASP A 367 15.36 8.18 11.40
C ASP A 367 15.60 6.79 10.79
N VAL A 368 14.93 6.46 9.68
CA VAL A 368 15.12 5.17 8.99
C VAL A 368 16.49 5.07 8.32
N LEU A 369 16.99 6.16 7.71
CA LEU A 369 18.33 6.18 7.14
C LEU A 369 19.40 5.92 8.21
N SER A 370 19.18 6.35 9.46
CA SER A 370 20.11 6.09 10.56
C SER A 370 20.16 4.60 10.91
N LEU A 371 19.01 3.93 10.88
CA LEU A 371 18.93 2.49 11.07
C LEU A 371 19.65 1.74 9.95
N LEU A 372 19.44 2.16 8.69
CA LEU A 372 20.10 1.57 7.53
C LEU A 372 21.62 1.73 7.60
N ILE A 373 22.13 2.94 7.89
CA ILE A 373 23.58 3.20 8.03
C ILE A 373 24.20 2.38 9.16
N SER A 374 23.45 2.15 10.23
CA SER A 374 23.92 1.37 11.39
C SER A 374 23.84 -0.15 11.18
N ASN A 375 23.19 -0.62 10.11
CA ASN A 375 23.04 -2.03 9.82
C ASN A 375 24.32 -2.63 9.21
N GLN A 376 24.78 -3.74 9.77
CA GLN A 376 26.04 -4.39 9.38
C GLN A 376 26.01 -4.92 7.93
N ASP A 377 24.88 -5.47 7.48
CA ASP A 377 24.76 -6.05 6.15
C ASP A 377 24.82 -4.95 5.08
N PHE A 378 24.23 -3.79 5.37
CA PHE A 378 24.37 -2.61 4.53
C PHE A 378 25.81 -2.09 4.50
N GLN A 379 26.50 -2.04 5.64
CA GLN A 379 27.92 -1.61 5.71
C GLN A 379 28.86 -2.52 4.91
N ASN A 380 28.50 -3.80 4.72
CA ASN A 380 29.26 -4.74 3.90
C ASN A 380 29.08 -4.49 2.40
N LEU A 381 28.05 -3.74 1.98
CA LEU A 381 27.83 -3.41 0.57
C LEU A 381 28.78 -2.31 0.10
N ASP A 382 29.08 -2.31 -1.20
CA ASP A 382 29.84 -1.22 -1.82
C ASP A 382 29.08 0.11 -1.74
N GLN A 383 29.51 0.97 -0.80
CA GLN A 383 28.97 2.29 -0.54
C GLN A 383 29.47 3.35 -1.54
N GLU A 384 30.56 3.10 -2.27
CA GLU A 384 31.14 4.08 -3.20
C GLU A 384 30.25 4.30 -4.44
N SER A 385 29.46 3.28 -4.78
CA SER A 385 28.43 3.36 -5.83
C SER A 385 27.24 4.28 -5.51
N LEU A 386 27.09 4.73 -4.25
CA LEU A 386 25.93 5.51 -3.80
C LEU A 386 26.23 7.02 -3.81
N SER A 387 25.37 7.80 -4.47
CA SER A 387 25.52 9.26 -4.57
C SER A 387 24.21 10.00 -4.24
N PRO A 388 24.24 10.98 -3.29
CA PRO A 388 25.34 11.25 -2.36
C PRO A 388 25.61 10.01 -1.47
N SER A 389 26.70 10.03 -0.70
CA SER A 389 26.91 8.95 0.29
C SER A 389 25.83 9.00 1.38
N PRO A 390 25.44 7.86 1.98
CA PRO A 390 24.42 7.84 3.02
C PRO A 390 24.69 8.78 4.19
N CYS A 391 25.94 8.87 4.65
CA CYS A 391 26.34 9.80 5.71
C CYS A 391 26.21 11.27 5.28
N ALA A 392 26.53 11.61 4.02
CA ALA A 392 26.39 12.97 3.53
C ALA A 392 24.91 13.37 3.40
N LEU A 393 24.05 12.46 2.94
CA LEU A 393 22.60 12.67 2.95
C LEU A 393 22.09 12.88 4.38
N MET A 394 22.50 12.03 5.33
CA MET A 394 22.12 12.15 6.73
C MET A 394 22.45 13.53 7.31
N GLN A 395 23.70 13.98 7.15
CA GLN A 395 24.15 15.29 7.63
C GLN A 395 23.33 16.44 7.05
N ARG A 396 22.98 16.34 5.75
CA ARG A 396 22.12 17.34 5.09
C ARG A 396 20.71 17.36 5.69
N LEU A 397 20.13 16.18 5.94
CA LEU A 397 18.81 16.05 6.56
C LEU A 397 18.79 16.64 7.97
N GLU A 398 19.76 16.27 8.80
CA GLU A 398 19.89 16.77 10.19
C GLU A 398 20.03 18.29 10.24
N ALA A 399 20.82 18.88 9.33
CA ALA A 399 21.00 20.33 9.25
C ALA A 399 19.67 21.04 8.95
N VAL A 400 18.94 20.59 7.92
CA VAL A 400 17.66 21.18 7.52
C VAL A 400 16.59 21.02 8.61
N ILE A 401 16.50 19.84 9.23
CA ILE A 401 15.54 19.60 10.32
C ILE A 401 15.85 20.50 11.52
N THR A 402 17.13 20.65 11.87
CA THR A 402 17.57 21.49 13.01
C THR A 402 17.28 22.96 12.77
N GLU A 403 17.61 23.48 11.59
CA GLU A 403 17.34 24.86 11.21
C GLU A 403 15.84 25.19 11.31
N ASN A 404 14.99 24.29 10.79
CA ASN A 404 13.54 24.48 10.79
C ASN A 404 12.88 24.30 12.16
N SER A 405 13.47 23.48 13.03
CA SER A 405 13.01 23.33 14.42
C SER A 405 13.26 24.60 15.24
N GLN A 406 14.33 25.35 14.95
CA GLN A 406 14.64 26.62 15.62
C GLN A 406 13.73 27.77 15.17
N VAL A 407 13.29 27.80 13.91
CA VAL A 407 12.39 28.83 13.36
C VAL A 407 10.97 28.74 13.95
N CYS A 408 10.48 27.53 14.28
CA CYS A 408 9.20 27.37 15.00
C CYS A 408 9.24 27.91 16.44
N LEU A 409 10.41 27.91 17.08
CA LEU A 409 10.55 28.39 18.46
C LEU A 409 10.67 29.92 18.54
N THR A 410 11.22 30.59 17.52
CA THR A 410 11.41 32.05 17.51
C THR A 410 10.19 32.84 17.04
N SER A 411 9.22 32.18 16.38
CA SER A 411 7.99 32.79 15.85
C SER A 411 6.77 32.69 16.78
N SER A 412 6.89 32.03 17.94
CA SER A 412 5.77 31.86 18.89
C SER A 412 5.78 32.89 20.03
N GLN A 413 4.85 33.85 20.00
CA GLN A 413 4.40 34.55 21.19
C GLN A 413 3.62 33.59 22.11
N LYS A 414 4.33 32.85 22.98
CA LYS A 414 3.87 32.15 24.21
C LYS A 414 2.67 31.17 24.13
N PRO A 415 2.59 30.19 25.04
CA PRO A 415 2.42 28.81 24.62
C PRO A 415 1.04 28.24 24.93
N HIS A 416 0.44 27.56 23.95
CA HIS A 416 -0.29 26.32 24.19
C HIS A 416 0.26 25.26 23.23
N SER A 417 1.13 24.44 23.83
CA SER A 417 1.79 23.24 23.34
C SER A 417 1.14 22.55 22.13
N LEU A 418 1.76 22.72 20.96
CA LEU A 418 2.08 21.55 20.13
C LEU A 418 3.15 20.78 20.90
N ASN A 419 2.76 19.68 21.52
CA ASN A 419 3.70 18.79 22.14
C ASN A 419 4.36 17.99 21.02
N LEU A 420 5.55 18.43 20.58
CA LEU A 420 6.47 17.66 19.73
C LEU A 420 6.98 16.36 20.43
N GLY A 421 6.46 16.03 21.62
CA GLY A 421 6.73 14.80 22.37
C GLY A 421 6.04 13.54 21.84
N VAL A 422 5.59 13.51 20.58
CA VAL A 422 5.25 12.25 19.87
C VAL A 422 6.38 11.86 18.89
N ILE A 423 7.49 12.62 18.87
CA ILE A 423 8.72 12.33 18.13
C ILE A 423 9.88 12.13 19.13
N GLN A 424 9.69 11.22 20.10
CA GLN A 424 10.75 10.60 20.90
C GLN A 424 10.46 9.12 21.10
#